data_AF-A0A4R9AKA7-F1
#
_entry.id   AF-A0A4R9AKA7-F1
#
_cell.length_a   1.000
_cell.length_b   1.000
_cell.length_c   1.000
_cell.angle_alpha   90.00
_cell.angle_beta   90.00
_cell.angle_gamma   90.00
#
_symmetry.space_group_name_H-M   'P 1'
#
loop_
_entity.id
_entity.type
_entity.pdbx_description
1 polymer ?
#
loop_
_entity_poly.entity_id
_entity_poly.type
_entity_poly.pdbx_seq_one_letter_code
_entity_poly.pdbx_strand_id
1 'polypeptide(L)'
;MSQSFEHDTGLEQNAAQATRDIADVAAVEIITTAAVHLMSAAAVKCGLAEDPDAQIDLDEARKLITALAGLVTAAAPDIADMHARSLRDGLRSLQLAFREASFVQDPIGEGPGEKYTGPVN
;
A
#
# COMPACT_ATOMS: atom_id res chain seq x y z
N MET A 1 -39.13 -14.63 -12.07
CA MET A 1 -37.92 -14.90 -12.88
C MET A 1 -37.33 -13.64 -13.53
N SER A 2 -37.85 -12.43 -13.29
CA SER A 2 -37.38 -11.21 -13.97
C SER A 2 -36.32 -10.39 -13.20
N GLN A 3 -36.25 -10.50 -11.87
CA GLN A 3 -35.31 -9.70 -11.05
C GLN A 3 -33.84 -10.14 -11.16
N SER A 4 -33.56 -11.38 -11.60
CA SER A 4 -32.19 -11.90 -11.70
C SER A 4 -31.42 -11.42 -12.95
N PHE A 5 -32.12 -10.93 -13.98
CA PHE A 5 -31.49 -10.51 -15.25
C PHE A 5 -31.09 -9.01 -15.27
N GLU A 6 -31.81 -8.18 -14.51
CA GLU A 6 -31.53 -6.74 -14.38
C GLU A 6 -30.33 -6.45 -13.44
N HIS A 7 -30.06 -7.33 -12.47
CA HIS A 7 -28.93 -7.18 -11.55
C HIS A 7 -27.58 -7.51 -12.22
N ASP A 8 -27.57 -8.51 -13.10
CA ASP A 8 -26.38 -8.99 -13.82
C ASP A 8 -25.88 -7.96 -14.86
N THR A 9 -26.81 -7.35 -15.60
CA THR A 9 -26.52 -6.29 -16.58
C THR A 9 -25.99 -5.00 -15.93
N GLY A 10 -26.47 -4.64 -14.74
CA GLY A 10 -25.95 -3.48 -14.00
C GLY A 10 -24.51 -3.65 -13.51
N LEU A 11 -24.13 -4.86 -13.09
CA LEU A 11 -22.77 -5.17 -12.65
C LEU A 11 -21.77 -5.13 -13.81
N GLU A 12 -22.12 -5.72 -14.95
CA GLU A 12 -21.30 -5.69 -16.16
C GLU A 12 -21.09 -4.26 -16.68
N GLN A 13 -22.13 -3.43 -16.64
CA GLN A 13 -22.05 -2.02 -17.02
C GLN A 13 -21.13 -1.22 -16.10
N ASN A 14 -21.20 -1.45 -14.78
CA ASN A 14 -20.33 -0.78 -13.81
C ASN A 14 -18.86 -1.20 -13.97
N ALA A 15 -18.59 -2.48 -14.18
CA ALA A 15 -17.23 -2.98 -14.42
C ALA A 15 -16.66 -2.43 -15.74
N ALA A 16 -17.46 -2.38 -16.80
CA ALA A 16 -17.07 -1.80 -18.08
C ALA A 16 -16.80 -0.29 -17.97
N GLN A 17 -17.59 0.43 -17.17
CA GLN A 17 -17.37 1.86 -16.92
C GLN A 17 -16.08 2.09 -16.14
N ALA A 18 -15.86 1.37 -15.04
CA ALA A 18 -14.62 1.46 -14.26
C ALA A 18 -13.37 1.12 -15.10
N THR A 19 -13.49 0.20 -16.06
CA THR A 19 -12.40 -0.15 -17.00
C THR A 19 -12.11 0.96 -18.02
N ARG A 20 -13.10 1.76 -18.41
CA ARG A 20 -12.85 2.95 -19.24
C ARG A 20 -12.23 4.06 -18.41
N ASP A 21 -12.78 4.29 -17.22
CA ASP A 21 -12.30 5.33 -16.31
C ASP A 21 -10.82 5.09 -15.96
N ILE A 22 -10.40 3.84 -15.70
CA ILE A 22 -9.00 3.50 -15.41
C ILE A 22 -8.07 3.64 -16.63
N ALA A 23 -8.60 3.49 -17.85
CA ALA A 23 -7.81 3.61 -19.08
C ALA A 23 -7.39 5.06 -19.36
N ASP A 24 -8.15 6.02 -18.83
CA ASP A 24 -7.87 7.46 -18.97
C ASP A 24 -6.94 8.00 -17.86
N VAL A 25 -6.60 7.20 -16.84
CA VAL A 25 -5.73 7.61 -15.74
C VAL A 25 -4.26 7.40 -16.08
N ALA A 26 -3.42 8.40 -15.77
CA ALA A 26 -1.98 8.29 -15.97
C ALA A 26 -1.37 7.20 -15.09
N ALA A 27 -0.39 6.45 -15.61
CA ALA A 27 0.28 5.37 -14.87
C ALA A 27 0.88 5.85 -13.53
N VAL A 28 1.45 7.06 -13.50
CA VAL A 28 1.97 7.67 -12.27
C VAL A 28 0.89 7.81 -11.21
N GLU A 29 -0.32 8.24 -11.59
CA GLU A 29 -1.44 8.43 -10.67
C GLU A 29 -1.94 7.08 -10.11
N ILE A 30 -2.01 6.04 -10.95
CA ILE A 30 -2.32 4.68 -10.51
C ILE A 30 -1.31 4.19 -9.48
N ILE A 31 -0.01 4.34 -9.77
CA ILE A 31 1.05 3.89 -8.89
C ILE A 31 1.01 4.66 -7.56
N THR A 32 0.87 5.99 -7.59
CA THR A 32 0.82 6.80 -6.36
C THR A 32 -0.41 6.47 -5.52
N THR A 33 -1.56 6.22 -6.16
CA THR A 33 -2.80 5.84 -5.46
C THR A 33 -2.67 4.48 -4.79
N ALA A 34 -2.12 3.49 -5.51
CA ALA A 34 -1.82 2.18 -4.94
C ALA A 34 -0.84 2.28 -3.77
N ALA A 35 0.21 3.10 -3.90
CA ALA A 35 1.18 3.32 -2.82
C ALA A 35 0.54 3.92 -1.57
N VAL A 36 -0.36 4.90 -1.72
CA VAL A 36 -1.12 5.49 -0.60
C VAL A 36 -2.02 4.45 0.06
N HIS A 37 -2.73 3.63 -0.71
CA HIS A 37 -3.57 2.56 -0.12
C HIS A 37 -2.76 1.52 0.65
N LEU A 38 -1.62 1.08 0.11
CA LEU A 38 -0.70 0.19 0.81
C LEU A 38 -0.18 0.84 2.11
N MET A 39 0.17 2.13 2.05
CA MET A 39 0.66 2.89 3.20
C MET A 39 -0.40 3.01 4.30
N SER A 40 -1.62 3.40 3.96
CA SER A 40 -2.74 3.50 4.91
C SER A 40 -3.08 2.15 5.53
N ALA A 41 -3.14 1.08 4.72
CA ALA A 41 -3.41 -0.25 5.22
C ALA A 41 -2.30 -0.74 6.17
N ALA A 42 -1.02 -0.52 5.81
CA ALA A 42 0.11 -0.85 6.68
C ALA A 42 0.09 -0.04 7.98
N ALA A 43 -0.25 1.25 7.92
CA ALA A 43 -0.34 2.10 9.11
C ALA A 43 -1.37 1.57 10.11
N VAL A 44 -2.56 1.20 9.64
CA VAL A 44 -3.60 0.56 10.46
C VAL A 44 -3.07 -0.73 11.09
N LYS A 45 -2.42 -1.57 10.28
CA LYS A 45 -1.90 -2.89 10.72
C LYS A 45 -0.73 -2.78 11.70
N CYS A 46 0.06 -1.71 11.63
CA CYS A 46 1.11 -1.38 12.61
C CYS A 46 0.56 -0.69 13.87
N GLY A 47 -0.73 -0.35 13.95
CA GLY A 47 -1.31 0.37 15.09
C GLY A 47 -1.02 1.87 15.11
N LEU A 48 -0.68 2.47 13.96
CA LEU A 48 -0.45 3.92 13.82
C LEU A 48 -1.73 4.72 13.59
N ALA A 49 -2.84 4.06 13.24
CA ALA A 49 -4.11 4.71 13.02
C ALA A 49 -4.89 4.85 14.32
N GLU A 50 -5.54 6.00 14.52
CA GLU A 50 -6.45 6.25 15.65
C GLU A 50 -7.81 5.58 15.40
N ASP A 51 -7.81 4.25 15.40
CA ASP A 51 -9.02 3.44 15.29
C ASP A 51 -9.06 2.44 16.45
N PRO A 52 -9.98 2.61 17.42
CA PRO A 52 -10.08 1.71 18.57
C PRO A 52 -10.52 0.28 18.20
N ASP A 53 -11.10 0.08 17.01
CA ASP A 53 -11.50 -1.23 16.50
C ASP A 53 -10.40 -1.86 15.61
N ALA A 54 -9.35 -1.10 15.26
CA ALA A 54 -8.25 -1.60 14.44
C ALA A 54 -7.41 -2.64 15.20
N GLN A 55 -7.33 -3.83 14.62
CA GLN A 55 -6.48 -4.90 15.13
C GLN A 55 -5.07 -4.76 14.55
N ILE A 56 -4.09 -4.62 15.44
CA ILE A 56 -2.67 -4.74 15.10
C ILE A 56 -2.41 -6.15 14.58
N ASP A 57 -1.82 -6.22 13.40
CA ASP A 57 -1.57 -7.47 12.70
C ASP A 57 -0.30 -7.31 11.86
N LEU A 58 0.82 -7.65 12.51
CA LEU A 58 2.15 -7.48 11.95
C LEU A 58 2.45 -8.48 10.82
N ASP A 59 1.72 -9.58 10.69
CA ASP A 59 1.91 -10.46 9.53
C ASP A 59 1.41 -9.79 8.25
N GLU A 60 0.23 -9.18 8.30
CA GLU A 60 -0.30 -8.38 7.20
C GLU A 60 0.52 -7.09 6.98
N ALA A 61 0.93 -6.39 8.04
CA ALA A 61 1.78 -5.21 7.91
C ALA A 61 3.08 -5.51 7.17
N ARG A 62 3.74 -6.66 7.46
CA ARG A 62 4.98 -7.06 6.80
C ARG A 62 4.79 -7.20 5.28
N LYS A 63 3.69 -7.82 4.85
CA LYS A 63 3.37 -8.03 3.44
C LYS A 63 3.15 -6.69 2.73
N LEU A 64 2.37 -5.80 3.33
CA LEU A 64 2.05 -4.48 2.80
C LEU A 64 3.28 -3.58 2.70
N ILE A 65 4.10 -3.51 3.75
CA ILE A 65 5.34 -2.72 3.77
C ILE A 65 6.33 -3.25 2.73
N THR A 66 6.47 -4.58 2.61
CA THR A 66 7.36 -5.20 1.61
C THR A 66 6.90 -4.91 0.18
N ALA A 67 5.59 -5.00 -0.08
CA ALA A 67 5.01 -4.66 -1.38
C ALA A 67 5.20 -3.17 -1.72
N LEU A 68 4.94 -2.28 -0.75
CA LEU A 68 5.14 -0.84 -0.90
C LEU A 68 6.62 -0.50 -1.18
N ALA A 69 7.55 -1.12 -0.46
CA ALA A 69 8.99 -0.93 -0.68
C ALA A 69 9.43 -1.33 -2.09
N GLY A 70 8.94 -2.48 -2.58
CA GLY A 70 9.17 -2.91 -3.96
C GLY A 70 8.60 -1.92 -4.98
N LEU A 71 7.35 -1.50 -4.79
CA LEU A 71 6.67 -0.54 -5.67
C LEU A 71 7.39 0.81 -5.73
N VAL A 72 7.68 1.42 -4.58
CA VAL A 72 8.34 2.74 -4.49
C VAL A 72 9.75 2.69 -5.07
N THR A 73 10.49 1.61 -4.83
CA THR A 73 11.85 1.44 -5.37
C THR A 73 11.83 1.29 -6.88
N ALA A 74 10.92 0.46 -7.40
CA ALA A 74 10.80 0.22 -8.84
C ALA A 74 10.31 1.47 -9.59
N ALA A 75 9.37 2.22 -9.00
CA ALA A 75 8.76 3.39 -9.64
C ALA A 75 9.55 4.69 -9.44
N ALA A 76 10.63 4.68 -8.65
CA ALA A 76 11.44 5.87 -8.35
C ALA A 76 11.94 6.64 -9.59
N PRO A 77 12.32 6.00 -10.73
CA PRO A 77 12.74 6.74 -11.92
C PRO A 77 11.61 7.53 -12.59
N ASP A 78 10.37 7.07 -12.44
CA ASP A 78 9.20 7.57 -13.20
C ASP A 78 8.33 8.53 -12.37
N ILE A 79 8.38 8.45 -11.03
CA ILE A 79 7.66 9.34 -10.13
C ILE A 79 8.52 10.56 -9.81
N ALA A 80 8.08 11.75 -10.25
CA ALA A 80 8.79 13.01 -10.02
C ALA A 80 9.11 13.28 -8.52
N ASP A 81 10.19 14.02 -8.28
CA ASP A 81 10.92 14.12 -7.01
C ASP A 81 10.05 14.47 -5.78
N MET A 82 9.00 15.30 -5.95
CA MET A 82 8.13 15.72 -4.86
C MET A 82 7.26 14.58 -4.29
N HIS A 83 6.66 13.74 -5.14
CA HIS A 83 5.84 12.61 -4.67
C HIS A 83 6.71 11.45 -4.16
N ALA A 84 7.86 11.24 -4.81
CA ALA A 84 8.77 10.16 -4.44
C ALA A 84 9.37 10.34 -3.04
N ARG A 85 9.66 11.59 -2.62
CA ARG A 85 10.18 11.87 -1.27
C ARG A 85 9.17 11.50 -0.18
N SER A 86 7.95 12.03 -0.25
CA SER A 86 6.91 11.75 0.75
C SER A 86 6.59 10.26 0.87
N LEU A 87 6.60 9.53 -0.25
CA LEU A 87 6.40 8.08 -0.24
C LEU A 87 7.53 7.33 0.47
N ARG A 88 8.79 7.72 0.23
CA ARG A 88 9.95 7.13 0.92
C ARG A 88 9.94 7.44 2.42
N ASP A 89 9.61 8.68 2.79
CA ASP A 89 9.54 9.09 4.19
C ASP A 89 8.40 8.35 4.93
N GLY A 90 7.23 8.23 4.31
CA GLY A 90 6.12 7.45 4.84
C GLY A 90 6.45 5.96 4.97
N LEU A 91 7.10 5.36 3.96
CA LEU A 91 7.58 3.98 4.02
C LEU A 91 8.57 3.77 5.18
N ARG A 92 9.53 4.69 5.36
CA ARG A 92 10.48 4.61 6.48
C ARG A 92 9.78 4.65 7.83
N SER A 93 8.79 5.54 7.99
CA SER A 93 7.98 5.61 9.22
C SER A 93 7.26 4.30 9.50
N LEU A 94 6.71 3.64 8.48
CA LEU A 94 6.08 2.32 8.63
C LEU A 94 7.09 1.23 9.04
N GLN A 95 8.28 1.22 8.45
CA GLN A 95 9.33 0.26 8.79
C GLN A 95 9.78 0.42 10.25
N LEU A 96 9.94 1.67 10.71
CA LEU A 96 10.27 1.96 12.11
C LEU A 96 9.14 1.55 13.06
N ALA A 97 7.90 1.90 12.75
CA ALA A 97 6.74 1.54 13.57
C ALA A 97 6.55 0.02 13.66
N PHE A 98 6.75 -0.70 12.55
CA PHE A 98 6.76 -2.16 12.55
C PHE A 98 7.82 -2.71 13.49
N ARG A 99 9.04 -2.16 13.41
CA ARG A 99 10.17 -2.57 14.26
C ARG A 99 9.87 -2.32 15.73
N GLU A 100 9.27 -1.18 16.08
CA GLU A 100 8.84 -0.88 17.45
C GLU A 100 7.73 -1.83 17.94
N ALA A 101 6.74 -2.13 17.10
CA ALA A 101 5.62 -2.99 17.47
C ALA A 101 5.99 -4.48 17.55
N SER A 102 7.06 -4.91 16.88
CA SER A 102 7.44 -6.32 16.82
C SER A 102 8.12 -6.81 18.10
N PHE A 103 7.55 -7.85 18.73
CA PHE A 103 8.18 -8.55 19.85
C PHE A 103 9.45 -9.32 19.46
N VAL A 104 9.54 -9.75 18.20
CA VAL A 104 10.70 -10.46 17.65
C VAL A 104 11.38 -9.55 16.63
N GLN A 105 12.58 -9.08 16.96
CA GLN A 105 13.30 -8.14 16.12
C GLN A 105 13.93 -8.85 14.93
N ASP A 106 13.65 -8.35 13.73
CA ASP A 106 14.34 -8.79 12.53
C ASP A 106 15.83 -8.34 12.58
N PRO A 107 16.75 -9.16 12.03
CA PRO A 107 18.13 -8.72 11.81
C PRO A 107 18.20 -7.42 11.00
N ILE A 108 19.32 -6.71 11.10
CA ILE A 108 19.57 -5.50 10.32
C ILE A 108 19.56 -5.84 8.82
N GLY A 109 18.73 -5.15 8.04
CA GLY A 109 18.57 -5.39 6.60
C GLY A 109 17.51 -6.44 6.25
N GLU A 110 16.92 -7.11 7.23
CA GLU A 110 15.94 -8.18 7.06
C GLU A 110 14.52 -7.77 7.53
N GLY A 111 14.36 -6.52 7.97
CA GLY A 111 13.04 -5.96 8.28
C GLY A 111 12.13 -5.85 7.05
N PRO A 112 10.82 -5.64 7.22
CA PRO A 112 9.88 -5.52 6.11
C PRO A 112 10.34 -4.45 5.10
N GLY A 113 10.50 -4.85 3.84
CA GLY A 113 10.95 -3.96 2.76
C GLY A 113 12.45 -3.56 2.78
N GLU A 114 13.23 -3.90 3.82
CA GLU A 114 14.63 -3.48 3.94
C GLU A 114 15.54 -4.07 2.84
N LYS A 115 15.15 -5.21 2.24
CA LYS A 115 15.76 -5.75 1.02
C LYS A 115 15.84 -4.72 -0.12
N TYR A 116 14.86 -3.82 -0.23
CA TYR A 116 14.78 -2.81 -1.28
C TYR A 116 15.32 -1.45 -0.83
N THR A 117 15.09 -1.08 0.43
CA THR A 117 15.39 0.26 0.95
C THR A 117 16.73 0.37 1.66
N GLY A 118 17.33 -0.77 2.02
CA GLY A 118 18.37 -0.84 3.03
C GLY A 118 17.81 -0.76 4.47
N PRO A 119 18.69 -0.92 5.48
CA PRO A 119 18.28 -0.92 6.89
C PRO A 119 17.70 0.43 7.34
N VAL A 120 16.70 0.39 8.21
CA VAL A 120 16.19 1.59 8.90
C VAL A 120 16.69 1.64 10.34
N ASN A 121 17.09 2.85 10.76
CA ASN A 121 17.47 3.20 12.13
C ASN A 121 16.61 4.35 12.63
#